data_AF-A0A2W1BH25-F1
#
_entry.id   AF-A0A2W1BH25-F1
#
_cell.length_a   1.000
_cell.length_b   1.000
_cell.length_c   1.000
_cell.angle_alpha   90.00
_cell.angle_beta   90.00
_cell.angle_gamma   90.00
#
_symmetry.space_group_name_H-M   'P 1'
#
loop_
_entity.id
_entity.type
_entity.pdbx_description
1 polymer ?
#
loop_
_entity_poly.entity_id
_entity_poly.type
_entity_poly.pdbx_seq_one_letter_code
_entity_poly.pdbx_strand_id
1 'polypeptide(L)'
;MTSDQKQQLIVEYQALGYYVGMCGDGANDCGALRAAHTGISLSELESSVAAPFTSAHPDIVCVSRVLREGRAALSTSFGVFKFMVAYSLSEFFSVAFLYYFDSNLTDFQFLFIDVVLIVNFAFFFGMTEAYTGKLCKTPHLTSLLGLIPLFSLLGQMFLIGLGQYLSYYALSLFPWYERHTYEGDEANECWENYAVFCISMFQYIILALVFSHGSPYRKSVLTNKQLMISILIMTCICVYITVWPADWIARFLQLRMPKDTLLSYIILALASFQLLIALFFERIIIEYLMEGKEMIPKFLKEKRVRKTPYLMIKRQLTDMDYLDCDSIVKYDKETSDSAFDSSGKGS
;
A
#
# COMPACT_ATOMS: atom_id res chain seq x y z
N MET A 1 5.37 30.99 28.75
CA MET A 1 4.69 31.44 27.52
C MET A 1 3.21 31.58 27.79
N THR A 2 2.58 32.63 27.27
CA THR A 2 1.12 32.76 27.26
C THR A 2 0.49 31.75 26.29
N SER A 3 -0.82 31.50 26.41
CA SER A 3 -1.55 30.60 25.49
C SER A 3 -1.35 31.01 24.03
N ASP A 4 -1.48 32.30 23.74
CA ASP A 4 -1.34 32.84 22.37
C ASP A 4 0.08 32.65 21.83
N GLN A 5 1.10 32.80 22.66
CA GLN A 5 2.48 32.56 22.26
C GLN A 5 2.72 31.09 21.90
N LYS A 6 2.10 30.13 22.61
CA LYS A 6 2.23 28.69 22.29
C LYS A 6 1.58 28.38 20.94
N GLN A 7 0.40 28.94 20.69
CA GLN A 7 -0.29 28.80 19.41
C GLN A 7 0.52 29.43 18.27
N GLN A 8 1.03 30.65 18.47
CA GLN A 8 1.85 31.33 17.47
C GLN A 8 3.09 30.51 17.11
N LEU A 9 3.78 29.93 18.09
CA LEU A 9 4.95 29.08 17.85
C LEU A 9 4.63 27.90 16.92
N ILE A 10 3.48 27.25 17.11
CA ILE A 10 3.04 26.14 16.25
C ILE A 10 2.82 26.61 14.82
N VAL A 11 2.13 27.75 14.64
CA VAL A 11 1.86 28.33 13.32
C VAL A 11 3.16 28.69 12.60
N GLU A 12 4.15 29.25 13.30
CA GLU A 12 5.45 29.57 12.71
C GLU A 12 6.21 28.30 12.27
N TYR A 13 6.20 27.23 13.07
CA TYR A 13 6.78 25.95 12.66
C TYR A 13 6.07 25.34 11.44
N GLN A 14 4.74 25.47 11.37
CA GLN A 14 3.97 25.05 10.20
C GLN A 14 4.31 25.88 8.96
N ALA A 15 4.47 27.20 9.11
CA ALA A 15 4.88 28.11 8.03
C ALA A 15 6.27 27.77 7.46
N LEU A 16 7.17 27.24 8.30
CA LEU A 16 8.47 26.70 7.89
C LEU A 16 8.38 25.34 7.16
N GLY A 17 7.19 24.74 7.09
CA GLY A 17 6.93 23.48 6.41
C GLY A 17 7.10 22.22 7.28
N TYR A 18 7.12 22.36 8.61
CA TYR A 18 7.12 21.22 9.52
C TYR A 18 5.72 20.68 9.80
N TYR A 19 5.60 19.36 9.92
CA TYR A 19 4.44 18.72 10.51
C TYR A 19 4.54 18.75 12.03
N VAL A 20 3.81 19.67 12.66
CA VAL A 20 3.80 19.87 14.11
C VAL A 20 2.72 19.03 14.79
N GLY A 21 3.11 18.26 15.81
CA GLY A 21 2.20 17.66 16.79
C GLY A 21 2.38 18.31 18.16
N MET A 22 1.30 18.47 18.92
CA MET A 22 1.30 19.09 20.26
C MET A 22 0.71 18.13 21.29
N CYS A 23 1.31 18.07 22.48
CA CYS A 23 0.81 17.31 23.62
C CYS A 23 0.66 18.26 24.81
N GLY A 24 -0.48 18.22 25.49
CA GLY A 24 -0.78 19.14 26.60
C GLY A 24 -1.86 18.59 27.51
N ASP A 25 -2.01 19.17 28.70
CA ASP A 25 -2.95 18.73 29.72
C ASP A 25 -3.88 19.86 30.20
N GLY A 26 -3.47 21.12 30.03
CA GLY A 26 -4.18 22.30 30.53
C GLY A 26 -4.96 23.11 29.49
N ALA A 27 -5.89 23.94 29.98
CA ALA A 27 -6.70 24.83 29.15
C ALA A 27 -5.87 25.90 28.39
N ASN A 28 -4.71 26.25 28.93
CA ASN A 28 -3.74 27.14 28.29
C ASN A 28 -3.02 26.51 27.08
N ASP A 29 -3.20 25.21 26.84
CA ASP A 29 -2.69 24.50 25.67
C ASP A 29 -3.74 24.33 24.58
N CYS A 30 -5.02 24.65 24.83
CA CYS A 30 -6.12 24.41 23.89
C CYS A 30 -5.91 25.06 22.52
N GLY A 31 -5.44 26.32 22.50
CA GLY A 31 -5.15 27.03 21.25
C GLY A 31 -4.03 26.36 20.46
N ALA A 32 -3.01 25.87 21.17
CA ALA A 32 -1.86 25.17 20.58
C ALA A 32 -2.24 23.75 20.10
N LEU A 33 -2.98 22.99 20.90
CA LEU A 33 -3.49 21.65 20.56
C LEU A 33 -4.35 21.66 19.30
N ARG A 34 -5.20 22.70 19.16
CA ARG A 34 -6.06 22.89 18.00
C ARG A 34 -5.29 23.38 16.76
N ALA A 35 -4.26 24.20 16.95
CA ALA A 35 -3.45 24.71 15.84
C ALA A 35 -2.52 23.65 15.25
N ALA A 36 -2.05 22.68 16.05
CA ALA A 36 -1.19 21.59 15.58
C ALA A 36 -1.88 20.72 14.53
N HIS A 37 -1.11 20.06 13.65
CA HIS A 37 -1.67 19.06 12.74
C HIS A 37 -2.23 17.85 13.50
N THR A 38 -1.72 17.59 14.70
CA THR A 38 -2.23 16.56 15.60
C THR A 38 -2.02 16.99 17.04
N GLY A 39 -3.12 17.18 17.78
CA GLY A 39 -3.11 17.43 19.22
C GLY A 39 -3.38 16.16 20.02
N ILE A 40 -2.68 16.00 21.15
CA ILE A 40 -2.89 14.91 22.11
C ILE A 40 -3.13 15.54 23.49
N SER A 41 -4.33 15.35 24.03
CA SER A 41 -4.63 15.71 25.42
C SER A 41 -4.19 14.60 26.36
N LEU A 42 -3.48 14.94 27.44
CA LEU A 42 -3.13 14.02 28.53
C LEU A 42 -4.14 14.05 29.69
N SER A 43 -5.19 14.87 29.59
CA SER A 43 -6.26 14.94 30.58
C SER A 43 -7.63 14.85 29.93
N GLU A 44 -8.60 14.27 30.65
CA GLU A 44 -10.01 14.19 30.20
C GLU A 44 -10.76 15.52 30.36
N LEU A 45 -10.16 16.48 31.08
CA LEU A 45 -10.74 17.80 31.38
C LEU A 45 -10.63 18.75 30.18
N GLU A 46 -10.78 20.07 30.40
CA GLU A 46 -10.97 21.15 29.41
C GLU A 46 -10.11 21.09 28.12
N SER A 47 -8.91 20.49 28.16
CA SER A 47 -8.03 20.30 27.00
C SER A 47 -8.45 19.18 26.03
N SER A 48 -9.23 18.20 26.49
CA SER A 48 -9.78 17.11 25.65
C SER A 48 -10.71 17.61 24.55
N VAL A 49 -11.43 18.71 24.80
CA VAL A 49 -12.35 19.35 23.83
C VAL A 49 -11.59 19.95 22.64
N ALA A 50 -10.31 20.29 22.82
CA ALA A 50 -9.51 20.93 21.79
C ALA A 50 -8.67 19.95 20.96
N ALA A 51 -8.38 18.74 21.49
CA ALA A 51 -7.47 17.79 20.87
C ALA A 51 -8.21 16.63 20.17
N PRO A 52 -7.77 16.18 18.98
CA PRO A 52 -8.36 15.02 18.29
C PRO A 52 -8.09 13.69 19.01
N PHE A 53 -7.04 13.60 19.83
CA PHE A 53 -6.74 12.44 20.66
C PHE A 53 -6.74 12.82 22.13
N THR A 54 -7.34 11.99 22.98
CA THR A 54 -7.32 12.14 24.44
C THR A 54 -6.80 10.84 25.06
N SER A 55 -5.80 10.95 25.93
CA SER A 55 -5.23 9.83 26.68
C SER A 55 -5.99 9.65 28.00
N ALA A 56 -6.45 8.43 28.27
CA ALA A 56 -7.07 8.07 29.54
C ALA A 56 -6.04 8.00 30.69
N HIS A 57 -4.76 7.85 30.36
CA HIS A 57 -3.66 7.85 31.32
C HIS A 57 -2.78 9.10 31.11
N PRO A 58 -2.42 9.85 32.15
CA PRO A 58 -1.60 11.06 32.05
C PRO A 58 -0.11 10.70 31.88
N ASP A 59 0.20 9.95 30.82
CA ASP A 59 1.54 9.51 30.46
C ASP A 59 1.83 9.85 28.99
N ILE A 60 3.04 10.29 28.71
CA ILE A 60 3.52 10.66 27.37
C ILE A 60 3.72 9.45 26.44
N VAL A 61 3.67 8.21 26.96
CA VAL A 61 3.77 6.99 26.15
C VAL A 61 2.71 6.98 25.02
N CYS A 62 1.55 7.61 25.22
CA CYS A 62 0.51 7.74 24.20
C CYS A 62 1.01 8.41 22.92
N VAL A 63 1.95 9.37 22.99
CA VAL A 63 2.54 10.05 21.83
C VAL A 63 3.25 9.05 20.92
N SER A 64 4.06 8.17 21.52
CA SER A 64 4.77 7.13 20.77
C SER A 64 3.82 6.11 20.13
N ARG A 65 2.71 5.79 20.81
CA ARG A 65 1.67 4.87 20.31
C ARG A 65 0.90 5.49 19.14
N VAL A 66 0.44 6.74 19.28
CA VAL A 66 -0.24 7.47 18.20
C VAL A 66 0.69 7.61 16.99
N LEU A 67 1.98 7.92 17.19
CA LEU A 67 2.94 8.01 16.09
C LEU A 67 3.15 6.66 15.39
N ARG A 68 3.20 5.56 16.15
CA ARG A 68 3.33 4.21 15.61
C ARG A 68 2.09 3.82 14.78
N GLU A 69 0.90 3.99 15.34
CA GLU A 69 -0.37 3.69 14.65
C GLU A 69 -0.56 4.59 13.43
N GLY A 70 -0.24 5.88 13.53
CA GLY A 70 -0.30 6.82 12.41
C GLY A 70 0.60 6.42 11.24
N ARG A 71 1.80 5.90 11.52
CA ARG A 71 2.70 5.38 10.47
C ARG A 71 2.16 4.09 9.85
N ALA A 72 1.66 3.17 10.67
CA ALA A 72 1.04 1.93 10.17
C ALA A 72 -0.20 2.24 9.32
N ALA A 73 -1.06 3.16 9.75
CA ALA A 73 -2.21 3.65 9.01
C ALA A 73 -1.80 4.30 7.69
N LEU A 74 -0.79 5.17 7.69
CA LEU A 74 -0.28 5.79 6.46
C LEU A 74 0.25 4.73 5.48
N SER A 75 1.06 3.78 5.95
CA SER A 75 1.53 2.66 5.14
C SER A 75 0.38 1.84 4.54
N THR A 76 -0.69 1.66 5.31
CA THR A 76 -1.89 0.94 4.89
C THR A 76 -2.62 1.71 3.80
N SER A 77 -2.84 3.02 3.98
CA SER A 77 -3.48 3.88 2.98
C SER A 77 -2.70 3.91 1.67
N PHE A 78 -1.36 3.98 1.72
CA PHE A 78 -0.52 3.90 0.52
C PHE A 78 -0.64 2.54 -0.18
N GLY A 79 -0.63 1.43 0.58
CA GLY A 79 -0.79 0.09 0.04
C GLY A 79 -2.16 -0.12 -0.62
N VAL A 80 -3.24 0.27 0.06
CA VAL A 80 -4.61 0.22 -0.48
C VAL A 80 -4.72 1.11 -1.71
N PHE A 81 -4.14 2.31 -1.70
CA PHE A 81 -4.15 3.18 -2.87
C PHE A 81 -3.45 2.56 -4.08
N LYS A 82 -2.24 1.98 -3.90
CA LYS A 82 -1.54 1.27 -4.98
C LYS A 82 -2.36 0.10 -5.51
N PHE A 83 -2.95 -0.68 -4.61
CA PHE A 83 -3.84 -1.78 -4.97
C PHE A 83 -5.05 -1.30 -5.77
N MET A 84 -5.70 -0.21 -5.32
CA MET A 84 -6.87 0.39 -5.99
C MET A 84 -6.54 0.87 -7.40
N VAL A 85 -5.44 1.59 -7.57
CA VAL A 85 -5.02 2.06 -8.90
C VAL A 85 -4.64 0.89 -9.81
N ALA A 86 -3.92 -0.09 -9.28
CA ALA A 86 -3.44 -1.21 -10.08
C ALA A 86 -4.57 -2.13 -10.56
N TYR A 87 -5.58 -2.43 -9.73
CA TYR A 87 -6.68 -3.28 -10.19
C TYR A 87 -7.49 -2.57 -11.29
N SER A 88 -7.83 -1.28 -11.14
CA SER A 88 -8.60 -0.56 -12.16
C SER A 88 -7.85 -0.48 -13.48
N LEU A 89 -6.52 -0.28 -13.45
CA LEU A 89 -5.70 -0.33 -14.66
C LEU A 89 -5.62 -1.74 -15.26
N SER A 90 -5.56 -2.78 -14.41
CA SER A 90 -5.54 -4.18 -14.86
C SER A 90 -6.85 -4.59 -15.53
N GLU A 91 -7.97 -4.16 -14.97
CA GLU A 91 -9.30 -4.34 -15.54
C GLU A 91 -9.42 -3.60 -16.87
N PHE A 92 -8.99 -2.33 -16.92
CA PHE A 92 -8.94 -1.58 -18.16
C PHE A 92 -8.12 -2.28 -19.25
N PHE A 93 -6.95 -2.84 -18.92
CA PHE A 93 -6.17 -3.61 -19.89
C PHE A 93 -6.88 -4.89 -20.33
N SER A 94 -7.55 -5.59 -19.41
CA SER A 94 -8.32 -6.80 -19.73
C SER A 94 -9.42 -6.47 -20.76
N VAL A 95 -10.17 -5.41 -20.52
CA VAL A 95 -11.23 -4.92 -21.40
C VAL A 95 -10.66 -4.44 -22.74
N ALA A 96 -9.59 -3.65 -22.73
CA ALA A 96 -8.93 -3.18 -23.95
C ALA A 96 -8.38 -4.34 -24.79
N PHE A 97 -7.86 -5.39 -24.15
CA PHE A 97 -7.42 -6.60 -24.83
C PHE A 97 -8.60 -7.33 -25.48
N LEU A 98 -9.72 -7.48 -24.78
CA LEU A 98 -10.92 -8.14 -25.32
C LEU A 98 -11.58 -7.35 -26.44
N TYR A 99 -11.54 -6.01 -26.37
CA TYR A 99 -12.05 -5.16 -27.44
C TYR A 99 -11.32 -5.36 -28.77
N TYR A 100 -10.06 -5.82 -28.77
CA TYR A 100 -9.38 -6.22 -30.01
C TYR A 100 -10.05 -7.41 -30.71
N PHE A 101 -10.83 -8.21 -29.97
CA PHE A 101 -11.60 -9.34 -30.47
C PHE A 101 -13.11 -9.04 -30.50
N ASP A 102 -13.50 -7.76 -30.48
CA ASP A 102 -14.91 -7.33 -30.45
C ASP A 102 -15.72 -7.93 -29.29
N SER A 103 -15.04 -8.29 -28.20
CA SER A 103 -15.60 -8.87 -26.97
C SER A 103 -15.36 -7.94 -25.78
N ASN A 104 -16.08 -8.17 -24.68
CA ASN A 104 -15.87 -7.51 -23.41
C ASN A 104 -15.92 -8.51 -22.23
N LEU A 105 -15.60 -8.04 -21.02
CA LEU A 105 -15.99 -8.72 -19.79
C LEU A 105 -17.49 -8.59 -19.59
N THR A 106 -18.10 -9.60 -18.98
CA THR A 106 -19.55 -9.64 -18.76
C THR A 106 -19.90 -8.92 -17.45
N ASP A 107 -21.14 -8.45 -17.31
CA ASP A 107 -21.58 -7.70 -16.12
C ASP A 107 -21.35 -8.48 -14.81
N PHE A 108 -21.59 -9.79 -14.83
CA PHE A 108 -21.35 -10.66 -13.68
C PHE A 108 -19.87 -10.94 -13.43
N GLN A 109 -19.02 -10.91 -14.47
CA GLN A 109 -17.57 -10.97 -14.30
C GLN A 109 -17.05 -9.69 -13.63
N PHE A 110 -17.51 -8.52 -14.05
CA PHE A 110 -17.22 -7.24 -13.37
C PHE A 110 -17.65 -7.28 -11.91
N LEU A 111 -18.88 -7.71 -11.64
CA LEU A 111 -19.40 -7.81 -10.27
C LEU A 111 -18.58 -8.78 -9.42
N PHE A 112 -18.17 -9.92 -9.98
CA PHE A 112 -17.33 -10.89 -9.29
C PHE A 112 -15.97 -10.28 -8.95
N ILE A 113 -15.33 -9.57 -9.90
CA ILE A 113 -14.06 -8.90 -9.67
C ILE A 113 -14.22 -7.84 -8.56
N ASP A 114 -15.09 -6.85 -8.76
CA ASP A 114 -15.18 -5.70 -7.87
C ASP A 114 -15.67 -6.06 -6.47
N VAL A 115 -16.74 -6.86 -6.37
CA VAL A 115 -17.37 -7.14 -5.08
C VAL A 115 -16.72 -8.34 -4.39
N VAL A 116 -16.57 -9.46 -5.10
CA VAL A 116 -16.12 -10.70 -4.47
C VAL A 116 -14.61 -10.67 -4.20
N LEU A 117 -13.81 -10.10 -5.11
CA LEU A 117 -12.36 -10.01 -4.95
C LEU A 117 -11.94 -8.66 -4.35
N ILE A 118 -12.21 -7.54 -5.02
CA ILE A 118 -11.60 -6.24 -4.67
C ILE A 118 -12.12 -5.71 -3.32
N VAL A 119 -13.43 -5.60 -3.13
CA VAL A 119 -14.02 -5.15 -1.85
C VAL A 119 -13.61 -6.08 -0.70
N ASN A 120 -13.62 -7.40 -0.93
CA ASN A 120 -13.17 -8.38 0.05
C ASN A 120 -11.71 -8.12 0.49
N PHE A 121 -10.77 -8.03 -0.45
CA PHE A 121 -9.37 -7.79 -0.12
C PHE A 121 -9.17 -6.42 0.51
N ALA A 122 -9.80 -5.37 0.00
CA ALA A 122 -9.70 -4.02 0.55
C ALA A 122 -10.12 -3.96 2.02
N PHE A 123 -11.17 -4.69 2.40
CA PHE A 123 -11.63 -4.77 3.79
C PHE A 123 -10.58 -5.39 4.71
N PHE A 124 -10.04 -6.56 4.36
CA PHE A 124 -9.07 -7.26 5.20
C PHE A 124 -7.65 -6.68 5.13
N PHE A 125 -7.32 -5.96 4.06
CA PHE A 125 -6.02 -5.32 3.87
C PHE A 125 -5.69 -4.35 5.00
N GLY A 126 -6.70 -3.62 5.49
CA GLY A 126 -6.57 -2.62 6.55
C GLY A 126 -6.27 -3.20 7.94
N MET A 127 -6.55 -4.48 8.16
CA MET A 127 -6.52 -5.11 9.49
C MET A 127 -5.13 -5.57 9.95
N THR A 128 -4.06 -5.18 9.22
CA THR A 128 -2.69 -5.53 9.63
C THR A 128 -2.19 -4.55 10.68
N GLU A 129 -1.83 -5.09 11.84
CA GLU A 129 -1.38 -4.33 13.00
C GLU A 129 -0.05 -3.58 12.77
N ALA A 130 0.13 -2.51 13.54
CA ALA A 130 1.38 -1.76 13.59
C ALA A 130 2.55 -2.60 14.12
N TYR A 131 3.77 -2.25 13.66
CA TYR A 131 4.98 -2.92 14.11
C TYR A 131 5.23 -2.70 15.62
N THR A 132 5.49 -3.78 16.36
CA THR A 132 5.60 -3.75 17.83
C THR A 132 6.98 -3.34 18.35
N GLY A 133 8.01 -3.30 17.49
CA GLY A 133 9.37 -2.98 17.89
C GLY A 133 9.66 -1.47 18.00
N LYS A 134 10.95 -1.12 17.94
CA LYS A 134 11.42 0.27 17.93
C LYS A 134 10.88 1.01 16.70
N LEU A 135 10.49 2.28 16.87
CA LEU A 135 10.06 3.10 15.74
C LEU A 135 11.19 3.23 14.72
N CYS A 136 10.87 3.01 13.45
CA CYS A 136 11.82 3.17 12.36
C CYS A 136 12.28 4.65 12.27
N LYS A 137 13.56 4.89 11.97
CA LYS A 137 14.10 6.26 11.89
C LYS A 137 13.63 7.01 10.64
N THR A 138 13.40 6.29 9.55
CA THR A 138 12.93 6.86 8.29
C THR A 138 11.44 7.20 8.39
N PRO A 139 11.02 8.41 8.00
CA PRO A 139 9.62 8.72 7.78
C PRO A 139 9.14 8.11 6.46
N HIS A 140 7.84 7.83 6.36
CA HIS A 140 7.24 7.35 5.12
C HIS A 140 7.34 8.37 3.98
N LEU A 141 7.29 7.87 2.74
CA LEU A 141 7.06 8.69 1.56
C LEU A 141 5.72 9.43 1.72
N THR A 142 5.74 10.76 1.56
CA THR A 142 4.54 11.61 1.70
C THR A 142 3.80 11.82 0.38
N SER A 143 4.33 11.34 -0.75
CA SER A 143 3.75 11.54 -2.07
C SER A 143 3.35 10.22 -2.73
N LEU A 144 2.07 10.07 -3.02
CA LEU A 144 1.44 8.91 -3.68
C LEU A 144 1.89 8.74 -5.13
N LEU A 145 2.23 9.85 -5.82
CA LEU A 145 2.72 9.88 -7.19
C LEU A 145 4.24 10.10 -7.25
N GLY A 146 4.96 9.61 -6.24
CA GLY A 146 6.43 9.58 -6.28
C GLY A 146 6.94 8.65 -7.39
N LEU A 147 8.20 8.84 -7.79
CA LEU A 147 8.81 8.02 -8.83
C LEU A 147 8.80 6.53 -8.47
N ILE A 148 9.07 6.18 -7.21
CA ILE A 148 9.16 4.79 -6.75
C ILE A 148 7.77 4.10 -6.82
N PRO A 149 6.69 4.63 -6.22
CA PRO A 149 5.35 4.08 -6.40
C PRO A 149 4.93 3.97 -7.87
N LEU A 150 5.25 4.98 -8.70
CA LEU A 150 4.88 4.97 -10.12
C LEU A 150 5.62 3.87 -10.89
N PHE A 151 6.92 3.69 -10.64
CA PHE A 151 7.71 2.65 -11.28
C PHE A 151 7.26 1.25 -10.85
N SER A 152 6.94 1.08 -9.55
CA SER A 152 6.31 -0.14 -9.03
C SER A 152 5.00 -0.45 -9.75
N LEU A 153 4.08 0.51 -9.83
CA LEU A 153 2.80 0.36 -10.53
C LEU A 153 2.99 -0.01 -12.01
N LEU A 154 3.83 0.74 -12.75
CA LEU A 154 4.09 0.47 -14.16
C LEU A 154 4.72 -0.90 -14.40
N GLY A 155 5.64 -1.34 -13.53
CA GLY A 155 6.23 -2.66 -13.60
C GLY A 155 5.20 -3.78 -13.39
N GLN A 156 4.35 -3.65 -12.37
CA GLN A 156 3.26 -4.60 -12.15
C GLN A 156 2.27 -4.60 -13.32
N MET A 157 1.96 -3.43 -13.88
CA MET A 157 1.08 -3.33 -15.05
C MET A 157 1.65 -4.04 -16.29
N PHE A 158 2.95 -3.88 -16.55
CA PHE A 158 3.63 -4.57 -17.63
C PHE A 158 3.58 -6.09 -17.45
N LEU A 159 3.88 -6.56 -16.24
CA LEU A 159 3.82 -7.99 -15.92
C LEU A 159 2.40 -8.55 -16.09
N ILE A 160 1.37 -7.80 -15.69
CA ILE A 160 -0.04 -8.21 -15.86
C ILE A 160 -0.42 -8.32 -17.33
N GLY A 161 -0.11 -7.29 -18.13
CA GLY A 161 -0.38 -7.31 -19.58
C GLY A 161 0.35 -8.46 -20.28
N LEU A 162 1.60 -8.74 -19.89
CA LEU A 162 2.34 -9.89 -20.40
C LEU A 162 1.66 -11.22 -20.03
N GLY A 163 1.21 -11.38 -18.78
CA GLY A 163 0.49 -12.57 -18.33
C GLY A 163 -0.82 -12.81 -19.11
N GLN A 164 -1.58 -11.74 -19.37
CA GLN A 164 -2.81 -11.81 -20.18
C GLN A 164 -2.51 -12.22 -21.62
N TYR A 165 -1.49 -11.60 -22.23
CA TYR A 165 -1.04 -11.98 -23.56
C TYR A 165 -0.57 -13.43 -23.64
N LEU A 166 0.19 -13.92 -22.64
CA LEU A 166 0.66 -15.31 -22.60
C LEU A 166 -0.50 -16.30 -22.42
N SER A 167 -1.54 -15.95 -21.65
CA SER A 167 -2.76 -16.74 -21.53
C SER A 167 -3.47 -16.89 -22.89
N TYR A 168 -3.63 -15.79 -23.62
CA TYR A 168 -4.17 -15.79 -24.98
C TYR A 168 -3.27 -16.57 -25.95
N TYR A 169 -1.95 -16.38 -25.88
CA TYR A 169 -1.02 -17.09 -26.74
C TYR A 169 -1.10 -18.60 -26.52
N ALA A 170 -1.22 -19.06 -25.26
CA ALA A 170 -1.44 -20.46 -24.95
C ALA A 170 -2.74 -20.99 -25.56
N LEU A 171 -3.84 -20.23 -25.47
CA LEU A 171 -5.11 -20.56 -26.14
C LEU A 171 -4.92 -20.72 -27.66
N SER A 172 -4.18 -19.82 -28.31
CA SER A 172 -3.97 -19.85 -29.76
C SER A 172 -3.18 -21.06 -30.27
N LEU A 173 -2.46 -21.76 -29.40
CA LEU A 173 -1.70 -22.96 -29.75
C LEU A 173 -2.57 -24.23 -29.84
N PHE A 174 -3.80 -24.19 -29.31
CA PHE A 174 -4.68 -25.35 -29.36
C PHE A 174 -5.31 -25.52 -30.74
N PRO A 175 -5.39 -26.76 -31.26
CA PRO A 175 -5.88 -27.03 -32.62
C PRO A 175 -7.39 -26.78 -32.78
N TRP A 176 -8.13 -26.73 -31.67
CA TRP A 176 -9.57 -26.50 -31.65
C TRP A 176 -9.95 -25.03 -31.47
N TYR A 177 -8.95 -24.16 -31.28
CA TYR A 177 -9.17 -22.73 -31.13
C TYR A 177 -9.56 -22.12 -32.48
N GLU A 178 -10.68 -21.42 -32.46
CA GLU A 178 -11.16 -20.60 -33.57
C GLU A 178 -11.29 -19.19 -33.02
N ARG A 179 -10.71 -18.22 -33.75
CA ARG A 179 -10.76 -16.81 -33.36
C ARG A 179 -12.22 -16.37 -33.28
N HIS A 180 -12.53 -15.56 -32.27
CA HIS A 180 -13.82 -14.93 -32.13
C HIS A 180 -14.21 -14.12 -33.38
N THR A 181 -15.42 -14.35 -33.89
CA THR A 181 -16.03 -13.61 -35.01
C THR A 181 -17.54 -13.41 -34.80
N TYR A 182 -18.05 -13.53 -33.58
CA TYR A 182 -19.50 -13.51 -33.32
C TYR A 182 -19.98 -12.07 -33.09
N GLU A 183 -21.07 -11.68 -33.75
CA GLU A 183 -21.78 -10.42 -33.49
C GLU A 183 -23.09 -10.71 -32.73
N GLY A 184 -23.47 -9.86 -31.77
CA GLY A 184 -24.75 -9.94 -31.05
C GLY A 184 -24.65 -10.28 -29.56
N ASP A 185 -25.75 -10.79 -28.98
CA ASP A 185 -25.92 -10.97 -27.52
C ASP A 185 -24.94 -11.99 -26.88
N GLU A 186 -24.37 -12.90 -27.68
CA GLU A 186 -23.39 -13.91 -27.25
C GLU A 186 -21.93 -13.51 -27.56
N ALA A 187 -21.66 -12.28 -28.00
CA ALA A 187 -20.31 -11.84 -28.37
C ALA A 187 -19.29 -11.97 -27.23
N ASN A 188 -19.74 -11.88 -25.97
CA ASN A 188 -18.84 -12.01 -24.81
C ASN A 188 -18.55 -13.47 -24.42
N GLU A 189 -19.32 -14.44 -24.93
CA GLU A 189 -19.16 -15.87 -24.63
C GLU A 189 -18.08 -16.50 -25.52
N CYS A 190 -16.83 -16.05 -25.33
CA CYS A 190 -15.68 -16.46 -26.13
C CYS A 190 -14.54 -17.07 -25.31
N TRP A 191 -13.65 -17.79 -25.97
CA TRP A 191 -12.50 -18.43 -25.30
C TRP A 191 -11.45 -17.41 -24.88
N GLU A 192 -11.34 -16.30 -25.63
CA GLU A 192 -10.49 -15.17 -25.34
C GLU A 192 -10.93 -14.49 -24.03
N ASN A 193 -12.24 -14.27 -23.85
CA ASN A 193 -12.83 -13.81 -22.60
C ASN A 193 -12.49 -14.78 -21.45
N TYR A 194 -12.72 -16.09 -21.63
CA TYR A 194 -12.36 -17.09 -20.62
C TYR A 194 -10.87 -17.00 -20.22
N ALA A 195 -9.97 -16.94 -21.20
CA ALA A 195 -8.52 -16.94 -20.96
C ALA A 195 -8.04 -15.67 -20.23
N VAL A 196 -8.58 -14.50 -20.60
CA VAL A 196 -8.24 -13.20 -19.99
C VAL A 196 -8.89 -13.07 -18.60
N PHE A 197 -10.16 -13.45 -18.46
CA PHE A 197 -10.86 -13.41 -17.17
C PHE A 197 -10.23 -14.36 -16.14
N CYS A 198 -9.91 -15.60 -16.54
CA CYS A 198 -9.32 -16.57 -15.61
C CYS A 198 -7.94 -16.14 -15.11
N ILE A 199 -7.07 -15.64 -15.99
CA ILE A 199 -5.76 -15.16 -15.54
C ILE A 199 -5.89 -13.87 -14.70
N SER A 200 -6.82 -12.96 -15.05
CA SER A 200 -7.00 -11.70 -14.33
C SER A 200 -7.50 -11.91 -12.90
N MET A 201 -8.40 -12.87 -12.67
CA MET A 201 -8.83 -13.26 -11.32
C MET A 201 -7.63 -13.51 -10.40
N PHE A 202 -6.64 -14.28 -10.84
CA PHE A 202 -5.42 -14.53 -10.06
C PHE A 202 -4.53 -13.29 -9.96
N GLN A 203 -4.45 -12.47 -11.00
CA GLN A 203 -3.69 -11.22 -10.98
C GLN A 203 -4.21 -10.25 -9.90
N TYR A 204 -5.52 -10.15 -9.68
CA TYR A 204 -6.07 -9.33 -8.60
C TYR A 204 -5.66 -9.84 -7.20
N ILE A 205 -5.64 -11.17 -7.01
CA ILE A 205 -5.15 -11.79 -5.77
C ILE A 205 -3.65 -11.49 -5.59
N ILE A 206 -2.87 -11.61 -6.66
CA ILE A 206 -1.42 -11.29 -6.66
C ILE A 206 -1.19 -9.83 -6.27
N LEU A 207 -1.94 -8.88 -6.84
CA LEU A 207 -1.82 -7.45 -6.50
C LEU A 207 -2.11 -7.18 -5.03
N ALA A 208 -3.14 -7.82 -4.46
CA ALA A 208 -3.45 -7.70 -3.03
C ALA A 208 -2.28 -8.20 -2.15
N LEU A 209 -1.63 -9.29 -2.54
CA LEU A 209 -0.50 -9.86 -1.82
C LEU A 209 0.80 -9.05 -2.00
N VAL A 210 1.07 -8.56 -3.21
CA VAL A 210 2.25 -7.77 -3.55
C VAL A 210 2.23 -6.42 -2.82
N PHE A 211 1.11 -5.72 -2.82
CA PHE A 211 1.03 -4.39 -2.21
C PHE A 211 0.70 -4.37 -0.72
N SER A 212 0.37 -5.51 -0.11
CA SER A 212 0.08 -5.59 1.33
C SER A 212 1.29 -5.46 2.24
N HIS A 213 2.45 -5.06 1.72
CA HIS A 213 3.72 -5.00 2.44
C HIS A 213 3.65 -4.45 3.88
N GLY A 214 4.44 -5.09 4.75
CA GLY A 214 4.42 -4.89 6.19
C GLY A 214 5.58 -4.05 6.73
N SER A 215 6.81 -4.55 6.57
CA SER A 215 8.00 -3.95 7.18
C SER A 215 8.30 -2.56 6.60
N PRO A 216 8.99 -1.64 7.29
CA PRO A 216 9.34 -1.62 8.71
C PRO A 216 8.25 -1.03 9.63
N TYR A 217 7.06 -0.71 9.11
CA TYR A 217 6.06 0.11 9.82
C TYR A 217 4.84 -0.69 10.31
N ARG A 218 4.50 -1.78 9.62
CA ARG A 218 3.46 -2.75 9.97
C ARG A 218 4.09 -4.11 10.20
N LYS A 219 3.34 -5.03 10.80
CA LYS A 219 3.74 -6.45 10.85
C LYS A 219 3.67 -7.07 9.46
N SER A 220 4.34 -8.21 9.30
CA SER A 220 4.28 -8.99 8.05
C SER A 220 2.84 -9.35 7.69
N VAL A 221 2.51 -9.35 6.40
CA VAL A 221 1.20 -9.77 5.85
C VAL A 221 0.76 -11.12 6.39
N LEU A 222 1.71 -12.04 6.58
CA LEU A 222 1.45 -13.38 7.09
C LEU A 222 0.89 -13.39 8.52
N THR A 223 1.07 -12.31 9.28
CA THR A 223 0.48 -12.17 10.62
C THR A 223 -1.00 -11.79 10.58
N ASN A 224 -1.47 -11.18 9.47
CA ASN A 224 -2.87 -10.89 9.24
C ASN A 224 -3.60 -12.17 8.79
N LYS A 225 -4.00 -12.98 9.77
CA LYS A 225 -4.69 -14.25 9.54
C LYS A 225 -5.96 -14.09 8.71
N GLN A 226 -6.69 -12.97 8.89
CA GLN A 226 -7.95 -12.72 8.19
C GLN A 226 -7.71 -12.52 6.69
N LEU A 227 -6.74 -11.69 6.32
CA LEU A 227 -6.36 -11.50 4.92
C LEU A 227 -5.82 -12.80 4.29
N MET A 228 -4.98 -13.55 5.02
CA MET A 228 -4.44 -14.81 4.50
C MET A 228 -5.51 -15.89 4.29
N ILE A 229 -6.48 -16.00 5.21
CA ILE A 229 -7.63 -16.90 5.04
C ILE A 229 -8.46 -16.45 3.84
N SER A 230 -8.69 -15.14 3.68
CA SER A 230 -9.46 -14.62 2.54
C SER A 230 -8.77 -14.91 1.21
N ILE A 231 -7.46 -14.67 1.12
CA ILE A 231 -6.65 -15.00 -0.07
C ILE A 231 -6.74 -16.49 -0.39
N LEU A 232 -6.63 -17.36 0.62
CA LEU A 232 -6.74 -18.81 0.42
C LEU A 232 -8.12 -19.20 -0.12
N ILE A 233 -9.20 -18.73 0.51
CA ILE A 233 -10.58 -19.03 0.10
C ILE A 233 -10.83 -18.52 -1.33
N MET A 234 -10.47 -17.27 -1.63
CA MET A 234 -10.68 -16.69 -2.95
C MET A 234 -9.83 -17.39 -4.01
N THR A 235 -8.59 -17.79 -3.69
CA THR A 235 -7.77 -18.59 -4.60
C THR A 235 -8.43 -19.93 -4.89
N CYS A 236 -8.96 -20.63 -3.88
CA CYS A 236 -9.69 -21.89 -4.09
C CYS A 236 -10.94 -21.70 -4.98
N ILE A 237 -11.69 -20.61 -4.78
CA ILE A 237 -12.85 -20.28 -5.61
C ILE A 237 -12.42 -20.00 -7.06
N CYS A 238 -11.37 -19.19 -7.27
CA CYS A 238 -10.86 -18.90 -8.61
C CYS A 238 -10.33 -20.17 -9.31
N VAL A 239 -9.61 -21.04 -8.60
CA VAL A 239 -9.17 -22.34 -9.13
C VAL A 239 -10.37 -23.20 -9.55
N TYR A 240 -11.40 -23.26 -8.72
CA TYR A 240 -12.63 -24.00 -9.04
C TYR A 240 -13.34 -23.43 -10.28
N ILE A 241 -13.48 -22.10 -10.37
CA ILE A 241 -14.05 -21.42 -11.55
C ILE A 241 -13.24 -21.69 -12.82
N THR A 242 -11.91 -21.70 -12.73
CA THR A 242 -11.03 -21.91 -13.89
C THR A 242 -11.04 -23.36 -14.36
N VAL A 243 -10.98 -24.35 -13.46
CA VAL A 243 -10.76 -25.75 -13.84
C VAL A 243 -12.06 -26.50 -14.12
N TRP A 244 -13.02 -26.42 -13.20
CA TRP A 244 -14.23 -27.25 -13.27
C TRP A 244 -15.40 -26.62 -12.48
N PRO A 245 -15.93 -25.48 -12.95
CA PRO A 245 -17.13 -24.88 -12.37
C PRO A 245 -18.36 -25.76 -12.66
N ALA A 246 -19.32 -25.76 -11.74
CA ALA A 246 -20.66 -26.29 -12.03
C ALA A 246 -21.31 -25.50 -13.19
N ASP A 247 -22.13 -26.18 -13.99
CA ASP A 247 -22.74 -25.61 -15.21
C ASP A 247 -23.54 -24.33 -14.98
N TRP A 248 -24.14 -24.16 -13.79
CA TRP A 248 -24.86 -22.94 -13.45
C TRP A 248 -23.92 -21.76 -13.21
N ILE A 249 -22.71 -21.99 -12.68
CA ILE A 249 -21.70 -20.96 -12.45
C ILE A 249 -21.09 -20.54 -13.78
N ALA A 250 -20.74 -21.50 -14.62
CA ALA A 250 -20.21 -21.22 -15.95
C ALA A 250 -21.21 -20.40 -16.78
N ARG A 251 -22.50 -20.76 -16.76
CA ARG A 251 -23.57 -19.98 -17.42
C ARG A 251 -23.79 -18.61 -16.78
N PHE A 252 -23.77 -18.53 -15.45
CA PHE A 252 -23.94 -17.26 -14.74
C PHE A 252 -22.83 -16.25 -15.07
N LEU A 253 -21.58 -16.72 -15.14
CA LEU A 253 -20.43 -15.92 -15.54
C LEU A 253 -20.24 -15.84 -17.06
N GLN A 254 -21.12 -16.48 -17.84
CA GLN A 254 -21.06 -16.54 -19.31
C GLN A 254 -19.67 -17.03 -19.82
N LEU A 255 -19.11 -18.01 -19.12
CA LEU A 255 -17.80 -18.58 -19.42
C LEU A 255 -17.92 -19.70 -20.44
N ARG A 256 -17.33 -19.47 -21.61
CA ARG A 256 -17.12 -20.53 -22.59
C ARG A 256 -15.94 -21.39 -22.20
N MET A 257 -16.23 -22.51 -21.53
CA MET A 257 -15.20 -23.45 -21.06
C MET A 257 -14.35 -24.01 -22.23
N PRO A 258 -13.04 -24.22 -22.02
CA PRO A 258 -12.19 -24.81 -23.03
C PRO A 258 -12.56 -26.28 -23.28
N LYS A 259 -12.42 -26.72 -24.53
CA LYS A 259 -12.67 -28.12 -24.91
C LYS A 259 -11.66 -29.08 -24.27
N ASP A 260 -10.46 -28.59 -23.98
CA ASP A 260 -9.39 -29.32 -23.31
C ASP A 260 -9.05 -28.65 -21.97
N THR A 261 -9.16 -29.41 -20.88
CA THR A 261 -8.79 -28.98 -19.51
C THR A 261 -7.32 -28.59 -19.37
N LEU A 262 -6.46 -28.99 -20.32
CA LEU A 262 -5.05 -28.63 -20.33
C LEU A 262 -4.84 -27.11 -20.35
N LEU A 263 -5.71 -26.34 -21.04
CA LEU A 263 -5.62 -24.87 -21.02
C LEU A 263 -5.81 -24.31 -19.61
N SER A 264 -6.78 -24.83 -18.85
CA SER A 264 -7.05 -24.40 -17.47
C SER A 264 -5.81 -24.62 -16.58
N TYR A 265 -5.13 -25.75 -16.72
CA TYR A 265 -3.89 -26.02 -15.99
C TYR A 265 -2.72 -25.13 -16.44
N ILE A 266 -2.62 -24.79 -17.74
CA ILE A 266 -1.64 -23.81 -18.22
C ILE A 266 -1.90 -22.45 -17.58
N ILE A 267 -3.15 -21.99 -17.51
CA ILE A 267 -3.50 -20.71 -16.89
C ILE A 267 -3.08 -20.70 -15.41
N LEU A 268 -3.32 -21.80 -14.67
CA LEU A 268 -2.87 -21.92 -13.28
C LEU A 268 -1.34 -21.90 -13.15
N ALA A 269 -0.62 -22.55 -14.06
CA ALA A 269 0.83 -22.53 -14.09
C ALA A 269 1.38 -21.11 -14.38
N LEU A 270 0.77 -20.41 -15.35
CA LEU A 270 1.08 -19.02 -15.67
C LEU A 270 0.81 -18.10 -14.47
N ALA A 271 -0.33 -18.23 -13.80
CA ALA A 271 -0.67 -17.47 -12.61
C ALA A 271 0.33 -17.70 -11.47
N SER A 272 0.74 -18.95 -11.25
CA SER A 272 1.72 -19.31 -10.22
C SER A 272 3.10 -18.73 -10.53
N PHE A 273 3.53 -18.79 -11.79
CA PHE A 273 4.79 -18.18 -12.23
C PHE A 273 4.75 -16.66 -12.11
N GLN A 274 3.63 -16.05 -12.49
CA GLN A 274 3.38 -14.62 -12.37
C GLN A 274 3.45 -14.14 -10.93
N LEU A 275 2.88 -14.88 -9.98
CA LEU A 275 2.97 -14.58 -8.55
C LEU A 275 4.44 -14.49 -8.09
N LEU A 276 5.28 -15.45 -8.50
CA LEU A 276 6.69 -15.47 -8.13
C LEU A 276 7.45 -14.28 -8.71
N ILE A 277 7.24 -13.95 -9.99
CA ILE A 277 7.89 -12.81 -10.64
C ILE A 277 7.41 -11.49 -10.03
N ALA A 278 6.10 -11.32 -9.83
CA ALA A 278 5.53 -10.11 -9.27
C ALA A 278 6.06 -9.83 -7.85
N LEU A 279 6.20 -10.89 -7.04
CA LEU A 279 6.81 -10.79 -5.72
C LEU A 279 8.31 -10.50 -5.78
N PHE A 280 9.04 -11.13 -6.71
CA PHE A 280 10.46 -10.86 -6.90
C PHE A 280 10.68 -9.39 -7.33
N PHE A 281 9.90 -8.90 -8.29
CA PHE A 281 9.97 -7.54 -8.78
C PHE A 281 9.74 -6.53 -7.64
N GLU A 282 8.64 -6.66 -6.89
CA GLU A 282 8.34 -5.70 -5.82
C GLU A 282 9.36 -5.80 -4.67
N ARG A 283 9.67 -7.01 -4.16
CA ARG A 283 10.52 -7.16 -2.97
C ARG A 283 12.00 -6.89 -3.24
N ILE A 284 12.51 -7.31 -4.40
CA ILE A 284 13.94 -7.19 -4.69
C ILE A 284 14.24 -5.90 -5.44
N ILE A 285 13.47 -5.57 -6.48
CA ILE A 285 13.78 -4.42 -7.33
C ILE A 285 13.27 -3.12 -6.70
N ILE A 286 12.04 -3.09 -6.20
CA ILE A 286 11.49 -1.87 -5.61
C ILE A 286 12.02 -1.70 -4.18
N GLU A 287 11.70 -2.64 -3.28
CA GLU A 287 11.99 -2.47 -1.85
C GLU A 287 13.49 -2.54 -1.55
N TYR A 288 14.18 -3.62 -1.96
CA TYR A 288 15.60 -3.76 -1.60
C TYR A 288 16.52 -2.82 -2.38
N LEU A 289 16.35 -2.69 -3.70
CA LEU A 289 17.25 -1.89 -4.54
C LEU A 289 16.90 -0.39 -4.55
N MET A 290 15.63 -0.01 -4.72
CA MET A 290 15.26 1.42 -4.83
C MET A 290 15.03 2.09 -3.47
N GLU A 291 14.32 1.43 -2.55
CA GLU A 291 14.06 2.00 -1.21
C GLU A 291 15.23 1.74 -0.24
N GLY A 292 15.76 0.52 -0.20
CA GLY A 292 16.81 0.13 0.76
C GLY A 292 18.19 0.69 0.45
N LYS A 293 18.65 0.60 -0.82
CA LYS A 293 19.96 1.12 -1.24
C LYS A 293 19.93 2.56 -1.76
N GLU A 294 18.78 3.23 -1.67
CA GLU A 294 18.54 4.58 -2.19
C GLU A 294 19.18 4.84 -3.57
N MET A 295 19.08 3.89 -4.51
CA MET A 295 19.50 4.09 -5.90
C MET A 295 18.51 4.99 -6.65
N ILE A 296 18.21 6.15 -6.07
CA ILE A 296 17.42 7.20 -6.67
C ILE A 296 18.40 8.11 -7.44
N PRO A 297 18.13 8.44 -8.71
CA PRO A 297 18.95 9.37 -9.48
C PRO A 297 19.18 10.68 -8.73
N LYS A 298 20.44 11.15 -8.68
CA LYS A 298 20.87 12.33 -7.90
C LYS A 298 20.01 13.60 -8.17
N PHE A 299 19.57 13.81 -9.41
CA PHE A 299 18.75 14.96 -9.80
C PHE A 299 17.38 15.04 -9.07
N LEU A 300 16.84 13.91 -8.62
CA LEU A 300 15.56 13.86 -7.91
C LEU A 300 15.73 14.17 -6.42
N LYS A 301 16.85 13.75 -5.82
CA LYS A 301 17.19 14.08 -4.43
C LYS A 301 17.29 15.61 -4.28
N GLU A 302 17.88 16.29 -5.26
CA GLU A 302 18.05 17.74 -5.28
C GLU A 302 16.73 18.53 -5.42
N LYS A 303 15.79 18.06 -6.27
CA LYS A 303 14.44 18.65 -6.38
C LYS A 303 13.64 18.56 -5.08
N ARG A 304 13.89 17.55 -4.24
CA ARG A 304 13.19 17.34 -2.96
C ARG A 304 13.63 18.38 -1.92
N VAL A 305 14.93 18.61 -1.78
CA VAL A 305 15.51 19.59 -0.85
C VAL A 305 14.99 21.00 -1.13
N ARG A 306 14.84 21.36 -2.40
CA ARG A 306 14.34 22.68 -2.83
C ARG A 306 12.84 22.92 -2.51
N LYS A 307 12.05 21.88 -2.23
CA LYS A 307 10.62 21.99 -1.91
C LYS A 307 10.32 22.16 -0.41
N THR A 308 11.33 22.01 0.44
CA THR A 308 11.21 22.06 1.91
C THR A 308 11.90 23.32 2.45
N PRO A 309 11.14 24.38 2.81
CA PRO A 309 11.70 25.67 3.21
C PRO A 309 12.70 25.57 4.36
N TYR A 310 12.40 24.76 5.38
CA TYR A 310 13.32 24.58 6.50
C TYR A 310 14.66 23.95 6.11
N LEU A 311 14.72 23.04 5.14
CA LEU A 311 15.98 22.47 4.64
C LEU A 311 16.78 23.51 3.86
N MET A 312 16.10 24.40 3.13
CA MET A 312 16.76 25.53 2.46
C MET A 312 17.33 26.53 3.47
N ILE A 313 16.57 26.88 4.50
CA ILE A 313 17.03 27.77 5.58
C ILE A 313 18.19 27.13 6.32
N LYS A 314 18.09 25.84 6.68
CA LYS A 314 19.19 25.12 7.34
C LYS A 314 20.43 25.09 6.45
N ARG A 315 20.29 24.90 5.12
CA ARG A 315 21.40 24.99 4.16
C ARG A 315 22.07 26.37 4.18
N GLN A 316 21.28 27.43 4.14
CA GLN A 316 21.77 28.81 4.22
C GLN A 316 22.49 29.11 5.55
N LEU A 317 22.07 28.46 6.64
CA LEU A 317 22.65 28.67 7.96
C LEU A 317 23.90 27.80 8.26
N THR A 318 24.08 26.68 7.55
CA THR A 318 25.15 25.69 7.86
C THR A 318 26.14 25.43 6.74
N ASP A 319 25.95 26.01 5.54
CA ASP A 319 26.77 25.79 4.33
C ASP A 319 26.99 24.31 3.93
N MET A 320 26.22 23.38 4.51
CA MET A 320 26.33 21.93 4.29
C MET A 320 25.49 21.50 3.08
N ASP A 321 26.05 20.65 2.21
CA ASP A 321 25.32 20.06 1.08
C ASP A 321 24.61 18.76 1.49
N TYR A 322 23.28 18.76 1.47
CA TYR A 322 22.44 17.70 2.05
C TYR A 322 22.39 16.42 1.20
N LEU A 323 23.06 16.41 0.03
CA LEU A 323 23.09 15.27 -0.89
C LEU A 323 24.00 14.14 -0.42
N ASP A 324 24.89 14.40 0.55
CA ASP A 324 25.89 13.44 1.07
C ASP A 324 25.58 12.95 2.50
N CYS A 325 24.45 13.33 3.10
CA CYS A 325 24.17 13.07 4.51
C CYS A 325 23.48 11.72 4.76
N ASP A 326 24.21 10.62 4.55
CA ASP A 326 24.03 9.44 5.40
C ASP A 326 24.76 9.70 6.73
N SER A 327 23.99 9.76 7.82
CA SER A 327 24.45 9.99 9.20
C SER A 327 24.85 11.43 9.54
N ILE A 328 24.01 12.13 10.29
CA ILE A 328 24.33 12.95 11.48
C ILE A 328 22.99 13.29 12.15
N VAL A 329 22.44 12.28 12.84
CA VAL A 329 21.75 12.49 14.11
C VAL A 329 22.36 11.46 15.05
N LYS A 330 23.61 11.69 15.44
CA LYS A 330 24.10 11.13 16.70
C LYS A 330 23.40 11.98 17.76
N TYR A 331 22.38 11.41 18.40
CA TYR A 331 22.00 11.91 19.72
C TYR A 331 23.26 11.85 20.57
N ASP A 332 23.65 12.97 21.15
CA ASP A 332 24.78 13.06 22.06
C ASP A 332 24.63 11.98 23.12
N LYS A 333 25.57 11.03 23.09
CA LYS A 333 25.60 9.87 23.98
C LYS A 333 26.19 10.24 25.35
N GLU A 334 26.43 11.52 25.61
CA GLU A 334 27.17 12.00 26.79
C GLU A 334 26.28 12.40 27.98
N THR A 335 24.94 12.29 27.88
CA THR A 335 24.03 12.58 29.00
C THR A 335 23.32 11.35 29.60
N SER A 336 23.63 10.12 29.16
CA SER A 336 23.02 8.92 29.76
C SER A 336 23.69 8.42 31.04
N ASP A 337 24.94 8.82 31.32
CA ASP A 337 25.74 8.17 32.36
C ASP A 337 25.91 8.99 33.66
N SER A 338 25.18 10.10 33.83
CA SER A 338 25.31 10.96 35.03
C SER A 338 24.01 11.31 35.77
N ALA A 339 22.86 10.78 35.36
CA ALA A 339 21.56 11.17 35.92
C ALA A 339 20.84 10.08 36.76
N PHE A 340 21.45 8.92 36.99
CA PHE A 340 20.87 7.85 37.82
C PHE A 340 21.92 7.20 38.72
N ASP A 341 22.52 7.97 39.63
CA ASP A 341 23.10 7.38 40.84
C ASP A 341 23.02 8.37 42.02
N SER A 342 21.81 8.51 42.56
CA SER A 342 21.57 9.11 43.88
C SER A 342 20.57 8.25 44.65
N SER A 343 20.95 7.02 44.97
CA SER A 343 20.32 6.27 46.05
C SER A 343 21.21 6.33 47.29
N GLY A 344 20.85 7.24 48.20
CA GLY A 344 21.43 7.32 49.52
C GLY A 344 21.15 6.04 50.31
N LYS A 345 22.22 5.42 50.83
CA LYS A 345 22.16 4.56 52.00
C LYS A 345 22.84 5.29 53.15
N GLY A 346 22.04 5.67 54.14
CA GLY A 346 22.49 6.32 55.36
C GLY A 346 21.39 6.28 56.42
N SER A 347 21.21 5.11 57.03
CA SER A 347 20.85 4.87 58.43
C SER A 347 20.84 3.37 58.69
#